data_AF-A0AAJ4K9F1-F1
#
_entry.id   AF-A0AAJ4K9F1-F1
#
_cell.length_a   1.000
_cell.length_b   1.000
_cell.length_c   1.000
_cell.angle_alpha   90.00
_cell.angle_beta   90.00
_cell.angle_gamma   90.00
#
_symmetry.space_group_name_H-M   'P 1'
#
loop_
_entity.id
_entity.type
_entity.pdbx_description
1 polymer ?
#
loop_
_entity_poly.entity_id
_entity_poly.type
_entity_poly.pdbx_seq_one_letter_code
_entity_poly.pdbx_strand_id
1 'polypeptide(L)' 'MFTYTSATTPSAQPELVNAIAQGLRAELGAVTEDDILMELTKWVEASDNDILSDIYQQTINYVVSGQHASF' A
#
# COMPACT_ATOMS: atom_id res chain seq x y z
N MET A 1 -7.95 -22.65 -16.69
CA MET A 1 -7.68 -21.21 -16.85
C MET A 1 -7.81 -20.58 -15.49
N PHE A 2 -6.73 -20.03 -14.94
CA PHE A 2 -6.80 -19.24 -13.71
C PHE A 2 -7.34 -17.87 -14.10
N THR A 3 -8.52 -17.53 -13.60
CA THR A 3 -9.08 -16.19 -13.70
C THR A 3 -8.23 -15.29 -12.80
N TYR A 4 -7.32 -14.53 -13.40
CA TYR A 4 -6.64 -13.43 -12.72
C TYR A 4 -7.69 -12.32 -12.56
N THR A 5 -8.53 -12.45 -11.55
CA THR A 5 -9.38 -11.34 -11.10
C THR A 5 -8.39 -10.33 -10.55
N SER A 6 -8.11 -9.26 -11.30
CA SER A 6 -7.44 -8.09 -10.75
C SER A 6 -8.13 -7.81 -9.42
N ALA A 7 -7.40 -7.93 -8.32
CA ALA A 7 -7.94 -7.67 -6.99
C ALA A 7 -8.06 -6.16 -6.84
N THR A 8 -8.86 -5.53 -7.70
CA THR A 8 -9.29 -4.15 -7.53
C THR A 8 -10.33 -4.20 -6.43
N THR A 9 -9.87 -4.32 -5.19
CA THR A 9 -10.67 -4.04 -3.99
C THR A 9 -10.50 -2.55 -3.71
N PRO A 10 -11.33 -1.64 -4.26
CA PRO A 10 -11.24 -0.19 -4.03
C PRO A 10 -11.38 0.20 -2.55
N SER A 11 -11.73 -0.75 -1.69
CA SER A 11 -11.85 -0.58 -0.24
C SER A 11 -10.54 -0.84 0.52
N ALA A 12 -9.56 -1.52 -0.08
CA ALA A 12 -8.38 -2.01 0.63
C ALA A 12 -7.22 -1.00 0.65
N GLN A 13 -7.08 -0.17 -0.39
CA GLN A 13 -5.99 0.81 -0.48
C GLN A 13 -6.04 1.85 0.65
N PRO A 14 -7.17 2.53 0.96
CA PRO A 14 -7.19 3.51 2.04
C PRO A 14 -6.94 2.89 3.42
N GLU A 15 -7.47 1.69 3.66
CA GLU A 15 -7.24 0.94 4.92
C GLU A 15 -5.76 0.55 5.06
N LEU A 16 -5.14 0.07 3.97
CA LEU A 16 -3.74 -0.33 3.98
C LEU A 16 -2.80 0.86 4.20
N VAL A 17 -3.06 1.98 3.52
CA VAL A 17 -2.31 3.23 3.73
C VAL A 17 -2.42 3.70 5.18
N ASN A 18 -3.63 3.68 5.76
CA ASN A 18 -3.81 4.05 7.16
C ASN A 18 -3.09 3.09 8.11
N ALA A 19 -3.16 1.77 7.89
CA ALA A 19 -2.47 0.79 8.71
C ALA A 19 -0.94 0.98 8.69
N ILE A 20 -0.36 1.21 7.51
CA ILE A 20 1.06 1.49 7.34
C ILE A 20 1.43 2.81 8.02
N ALA A 21 0.65 3.86 7.82
CA ALA A 21 0.88 5.15 8.45
C ALA A 21 0.83 5.05 9.99
N GLN A 22 -0.12 4.30 10.56
CA GLN A 22 -0.18 4.07 12.00
C GLN A 22 1.04 3.29 12.51
N GLY A 23 1.47 2.26 11.78
CA GLY A 23 2.67 1.48 12.11
C GLY A 23 3.93 2.35 12.12
N LEU A 24 4.18 3.06 11.01
CA LEU A 24 5.32 3.96 10.87
C LEU A 24 5.28 5.09 11.90
N ARG A 25 4.09 5.62 12.24
CA ARG A 25 3.98 6.68 13.26
C ARG A 25 4.30 6.17 14.65
N ALA A 26 4.00 4.91 14.96
CA ALA A 26 4.39 4.31 16.22
C ALA A 26 5.91 4.12 16.34
N GLU A 27 6.60 3.89 15.22
CA GLU A 27 8.05 3.65 15.18
C GLU A 27 8.88 4.94 15.04
N LEU A 28 8.48 5.84 14.15
CA LEU A 28 9.24 7.02 13.73
C LEU A 28 8.66 8.33 14.30
N GLY A 29 7.45 8.30 14.85
CA GLY A 29 6.75 9.45 15.41
C GLY A 29 6.07 10.36 14.38
N ALA A 30 6.74 10.62 13.25
CA ALA A 30 6.18 11.34 12.10
C ALA A 30 6.22 10.44 10.86
N VAL A 31 5.23 10.60 9.98
CA VAL A 31 5.09 9.82 8.75
C VAL A 31 4.82 10.76 7.60
N THR A 32 5.51 10.51 6.50
CA THR A 32 5.27 11.17 5.22
C THR A 32 4.76 10.17 4.18
N GLU A 33 4.25 10.69 3.07
CA GLU A 33 3.86 9.86 1.91
C GLU A 33 5.03 9.02 1.40
N ASP A 34 6.25 9.58 1.43
CA ASP A 34 7.46 8.88 0.99
C ASP A 34 7.78 7.68 1.88
N ASP A 35 7.58 7.80 3.19
CA ASP A 35 7.78 6.68 4.13
C ASP A 35 6.80 5.53 3.85
N ILE A 36 5.55 5.87 3.53
CA ILE A 36 4.51 4.88 3.17
C ILE A 36 4.86 4.20 1.85
N LEU A 37 5.29 4.97 0.84
CA LEU A 37 5.72 4.43 -0.45
C LEU A 37 6.95 3.53 -0.33
N MET A 38 7.92 3.93 0.50
CA MET A 38 9.10 3.13 0.79
C MET A 38 8.73 1.80 1.46
N GLU A 39 7.82 1.82 2.44
CA GLU A 39 7.39 0.61 3.13
C GLU A 39 6.60 -0.33 2.22
N LEU A 40 5.68 0.21 1.40
CA LEU A 40 4.97 -0.56 0.37
C LEU A 40 5.92 -1.19 -0.64
N THR A 41 6.95 -0.45 -1.08
CA THR A 41 7.95 -0.96 -2.03
C THR A 41 8.73 -2.13 -1.45
N LYS A 42 9.14 -2.05 -0.18
CA LYS A 42 9.78 -3.19 0.51
C LYS A 42 8.87 -4.41 0.55
N TRP A 43 7.58 -4.23 0.81
CA TRP A 43 6.64 -5.35 0.89
C TRP A 43 6.37 -5.96 -0.49
N VAL A 44 6.39 -5.17 -1.57
CA VAL A 44 6.38 -5.68 -2.95
C VAL A 44 7.60 -6.55 -3.20
N GLU A 45 8.80 -6.07 -2.84
CA GLU A 45 10.05 -6.81 -3.06
C GLU A 45 10.17 -8.07 -2.20
N ALA A 46 9.61 -8.05 -0.99
CA ALA A 46 9.60 -9.19 -0.08
C ALA A 46 8.46 -10.20 -0.35
N SER A 47 7.48 -9.86 -1.18
CA SER A 47 6.31 -10.70 -1.43
C SER A 47 6.52 -11.63 -2.62
N ASP A 48 6.73 -12.91 -2.34
CA ASP A 48 6.67 -13.99 -3.35
C ASP A 48 5.23 -14.33 -3.80
N ASN A 49 4.21 -13.61 -3.29
CA ASN A 49 2.81 -13.81 -3.65
C ASN A 49 2.37 -12.75 -4.66
N ASP A 50 2.05 -13.18 -5.89
CA ASP A 50 1.65 -12.29 -6.98
C ASP A 50 0.39 -11.48 -6.67
N ILE A 51 -0.54 -12.02 -5.86
CA ILE A 51 -1.78 -11.33 -5.48
C ILE A 51 -1.49 -10.21 -4.47
N LEU A 52 -0.64 -10.48 -3.47
CA LEU A 52 -0.27 -9.47 -2.48
C LEU A 52 0.59 -8.38 -3.12
N SER A 53 1.52 -8.76 -4.00
CA SER A 53 2.35 -7.84 -4.77
C SER A 53 1.47 -6.90 -5.63
N ASP A 54 0.44 -7.42 -6.30
CA ASP A 54 -0.52 -6.62 -7.07
C ASP A 54 -1.31 -5.64 -6.16
N ILE A 55 -1.75 -6.09 -4.98
CA ILE A 55 -2.44 -5.21 -4.00
C ILE A 55 -1.52 -4.09 -3.51
N TYR A 56 -0.26 -4.39 -3.21
CA TYR A 56 0.72 -3.38 -2.79
C TYR A 56 1.02 -2.40 -3.92
N GLN A 57 1.20 -2.87 -5.15
CA GLN A 57 1.40 -2.00 -6.32
C GLN A 57 0.19 -1.12 -6.61
N GLN A 58 -1.03 -1.65 -6.51
CA GLN A 58 -2.25 -0.85 -6.61
C GLN A 58 -2.31 0.24 -5.52
N THR A 59 -1.87 -0.09 -4.31
CA THR A 59 -1.83 0.87 -3.19
C THR A 59 -0.76 1.94 -3.41
N ILE A 60 0.41 1.58 -3.95
CA ILE A 60 1.43 2.54 -4.40
C ILE A 60 0.84 3.50 -5.43
N ASN A 61 0.15 2.99 -6.45
CA ASN A 61 -0.48 3.83 -7.48
C ASN A 61 -1.54 4.76 -6.90
N TYR A 62 -2.30 4.29 -5.90
CA TYR A 62 -3.26 5.10 -5.16
C TYR A 62 -2.55 6.22 -4.36
N VAL A 63 -1.41 5.92 -3.73
CA VAL A 63 -0.57 6.87 -2.99
C VAL A 63 0.07 7.92 -3.92
N VAL A 64 0.58 7.51 -5.08
CA VAL A 64 1.16 8.43 -6.06
C VAL A 64 0.09 9.31 -6.72
N SER A 65 -1.14 8.80 -6.87
CA SER A 65 -2.24 9.53 -7.49
C SER A 65 -2.85 10.62 -6.60
N GLY A 66 -2.41 10.77 -5.35
CA GLY A 66 -2.96 11.75 -4.40
C GLY A 66 -4.42 11.52 -4.01
N GLN A 67 -4.92 10.28 -4.16
CA GLN A 67 -6.33 9.94 -3.93
C GLN A 67 -6.68 9.63 -2.45
N HIS A 68 -5.71 9.70 -1.55
CA HIS A 68 -5.83 9.58 -0.10
C HIS A 68 -6.06 10.96 0.49
N ALA A 69 -7.03 11.07 1.39
CA ALA A 69 -7.14 12.26 2.22
C ALA A 69 -5.87 12.37 3.07
N SER A 70 -5.23 13.54 3.07
CA SER A 70 -4.02 13.81 3.85
C SER A 70 -4.20 13.34 5.30
N PHE A 71 -3.29 12.49 5.74
CA PHE A 71 -3.30 11.80 7.04
C PHE A 71 -3.14 12.74 8.23
#